data_AF-A0AAW8F3H2-F1
#
_entry.id   AF-A0AAW8F3H2-F1
#
_cell.length_a   1.000
_cell.length_b   1.000
_cell.length_c   1.000
_cell.angle_alpha   90.00
_cell.angle_beta   90.00
_cell.angle_gamma   90.00
#
_symmetry.space_group_name_H-M   'P 1'
#
loop_
_entity.id
_entity.type
_entity.pdbx_description
1 polymer ?
#
loop_
_entity_poly.entity_id
_entity_poly.type
_entity_poly.pdbx_seq_one_letter_code
_entity_poly.pdbx_strand_id
1 'polypeptide(L)'
;MTVNRRPQRPPDDRELRLWRVGRALSITFAVAVLVAGGVFYGLVYLLDVQEIDCTTKLDASTLFDLVKLSFGVVAGAGALVALVVAYRRQRVDEAGAHRDATRLHTERFSQAVDKLGSDSPAVRLGGVHALAGLADDAPDDNLRQTCIDVLCAYLQLPFTPDPGDDPAHQEEHHRYLALRKVRHTILRLIGDHYRRPKGTHGSWQGCDLDFMGVTIDGRMNFDGAVFSGGQVSFDSAVFSGGQVSFGSATFSGGIVYFGGSVYFEGAAVSGSSMTFEATTGPAPVGLLAAVGTPVSSEVRLRADWLPPGP
;
A
#
# COMPACT_ATOMS: atom_id res chain seq x y z
N MET A 1 7.88 21.81 -36.17
CA MET A 1 7.09 20.65 -36.64
C MET A 1 6.96 19.65 -35.51
N THR A 2 5.84 19.67 -34.80
CA THR A 2 5.57 18.84 -33.62
C THR A 2 4.89 17.53 -34.04
N VAL A 3 5.61 16.41 -33.93
CA VAL A 3 5.05 15.07 -34.15
C VAL A 3 4.29 14.66 -32.89
N ASN A 4 2.97 14.66 -32.99
CA ASN A 4 2.04 14.30 -31.93
C ASN A 4 1.92 12.76 -31.88
N ARG A 5 2.73 12.08 -31.05
CA ARG A 5 2.55 10.64 -30.77
C ARG A 5 1.46 10.46 -29.72
N ARG A 6 0.25 10.06 -30.15
CA ARG A 6 -0.80 9.55 -29.25
C ARG A 6 -0.32 8.24 -28.60
N PRO A 7 -0.52 8.04 -27.29
CA PRO A 7 -0.29 6.74 -26.67
C PRO A 7 -1.37 5.75 -27.13
N GLN A 8 -0.96 4.65 -27.75
CA GLN A 8 -1.81 3.47 -27.97
C GLN A 8 -2.14 2.86 -26.61
N ARG A 9 -3.40 2.98 -26.18
CA ARG A 9 -3.94 2.16 -25.08
C ARG A 9 -3.87 0.69 -25.50
N PRO A 10 -3.29 -0.22 -24.70
CA PRO A 10 -3.46 -1.64 -24.94
C PRO A 10 -4.95 -1.99 -24.85
N PRO A 11 -5.45 -2.93 -25.67
CA PRO A 11 -6.85 -3.35 -25.59
C PRO A 11 -7.12 -3.93 -24.19
N ASP A 12 -8.24 -3.52 -23.60
CA ASP A 12 -8.64 -3.88 -22.25
C ASP A 12 -8.97 -5.38 -22.17
N ASP A 13 -8.00 -6.19 -21.74
CA ASP A 13 -8.16 -7.63 -21.50
C ASP A 13 -9.34 -7.96 -20.54
N ARG A 14 -9.78 -6.95 -19.77
CA ARG A 14 -10.92 -7.02 -18.84
C ARG A 14 -12.26 -7.00 -19.56
N GLU A 15 -12.40 -6.25 -20.66
CA GLU A 15 -13.61 -6.25 -21.51
C GLU A 15 -13.72 -7.58 -22.27
N LEU A 16 -12.60 -8.12 -22.76
CA LEU A 16 -12.56 -9.40 -23.46
C LEU A 16 -12.97 -10.58 -22.55
N ARG A 17 -12.60 -10.54 -21.26
CA ARG A 17 -13.02 -11.56 -20.27
C ARG A 17 -14.50 -11.46 -19.93
N LEU A 18 -15.04 -10.26 -19.73
CA LEU A 18 -16.47 -10.06 -19.44
C LEU A 18 -17.36 -10.48 -20.62
N TRP A 19 -16.93 -10.20 -21.84
CA TRP A 19 -17.62 -10.63 -23.06
C TRP A 19 -17.61 -12.14 -23.25
N ARG A 20 -16.49 -12.82 -22.95
CA ARG A 20 -16.44 -14.30 -23.00
C ARG A 20 -17.39 -14.95 -22.00
N VAL A 21 -17.51 -14.40 -20.79
CA VAL A 21 -18.42 -14.94 -19.77
C VAL A 21 -19.88 -14.64 -20.12
N GLY A 22 -20.18 -13.46 -20.67
CA GLY A 22 -21.50 -13.13 -21.21
C GLY A 22 -21.91 -14.08 -22.32
N ARG A 23 -21.03 -14.29 -23.31
CA ARG A 23 -21.23 -15.26 -24.39
C ARG A 23 -21.37 -16.68 -23.86
N ALA A 24 -20.56 -17.09 -22.90
CA ALA A 24 -20.65 -18.43 -22.31
C ALA A 24 -22.02 -18.67 -21.66
N LEU A 25 -22.58 -17.66 -20.99
CA LEU A 25 -23.90 -17.72 -20.36
C LEU A 25 -25.04 -17.74 -21.39
N SER A 26 -24.94 -16.90 -22.43
CA SER A 26 -25.87 -16.91 -23.56
C SER A 26 -25.86 -18.26 -24.27
N ILE A 27 -24.67 -18.85 -24.45
CA ILE A 27 -24.49 -20.16 -25.07
C ILE A 27 -25.06 -21.25 -24.17
N THR A 28 -24.78 -21.26 -22.86
CA THR A 28 -25.35 -22.27 -21.95
C THR A 28 -26.86 -22.18 -21.86
N PHE A 29 -27.43 -20.97 -21.83
CA PHE A 29 -28.88 -20.77 -21.88
C PHE A 29 -29.48 -21.23 -23.21
N ALA A 30 -28.88 -20.86 -24.34
CA ALA A 30 -29.33 -21.29 -25.66
C ALA A 30 -29.23 -22.81 -25.83
N VAL A 31 -28.17 -23.45 -25.34
CA VAL A 31 -28.01 -24.91 -25.33
C VAL A 31 -29.09 -25.55 -24.46
N ALA A 32 -29.38 -25.02 -23.28
CA ALA A 32 -30.45 -25.54 -22.42
C ALA A 32 -31.83 -25.45 -23.10
N VAL A 33 -32.13 -24.33 -23.77
CA VAL A 33 -33.37 -24.15 -24.56
C VAL A 33 -33.43 -25.11 -25.74
N LEU A 34 -32.32 -25.29 -26.47
CA LEU A 34 -32.24 -26.22 -27.60
C LEU A 34 -32.41 -27.68 -27.16
N VAL A 35 -31.80 -28.07 -26.04
CA VAL A 35 -31.97 -29.42 -25.48
C VAL A 35 -33.42 -29.64 -25.05
N ALA A 36 -34.05 -28.68 -24.37
CA ALA A 36 -35.46 -28.77 -23.98
C ALA A 36 -36.38 -28.85 -25.21
N GLY A 37 -36.15 -28.01 -26.23
CA GLY A 37 -36.90 -28.03 -27.48
C GLY A 37 -36.69 -29.33 -28.28
N GLY A 38 -35.47 -29.87 -28.28
CA GLY A 38 -35.14 -31.13 -28.94
C GLY A 38 -35.78 -32.34 -28.25
N VAL A 39 -35.82 -32.37 -26.93
CA VAL A 39 -36.54 -33.40 -26.16
C VAL A 39 -38.04 -33.30 -26.45
N PHE A 40 -38.61 -32.08 -26.46
CA PHE A 40 -40.02 -31.87 -26.77
C PHE A 40 -40.37 -32.32 -28.21
N TYR A 41 -39.59 -31.91 -29.19
CA TYR A 41 -39.78 -32.29 -30.59
C TYR A 41 -39.59 -33.80 -30.79
N GLY A 42 -38.57 -34.39 -30.17
CA GLY A 42 -38.33 -35.83 -30.19
C GLY A 42 -39.50 -36.61 -29.61
N LEU A 43 -40.11 -36.12 -28.52
CA LEU A 43 -41.30 -36.72 -27.94
C LEU A 43 -42.49 -36.68 -28.91
N VAL A 44 -42.71 -35.54 -29.57
CA VAL A 44 -43.78 -35.35 -30.57
C VAL A 44 -43.55 -36.23 -31.80
N TYR A 45 -42.33 -36.30 -32.31
CA TYR A 45 -41.98 -37.13 -33.46
C TYR A 45 -42.08 -38.63 -33.16
N LEU A 46 -41.71 -39.06 -31.95
CA LEU A 46 -41.82 -40.46 -31.54
C LEU A 46 -43.30 -40.86 -31.34
N LEU A 47 -44.15 -39.93 -30.89
CA LEU A 47 -45.61 -40.10 -30.86
C LEU A 47 -46.22 -40.19 -32.28
N ASP A 48 -45.68 -39.44 -33.24
CA ASP A 48 -46.13 -39.42 -34.64
C ASP A 48 -45.71 -40.69 -35.41
N VAL A 49 -44.50 -41.21 -35.16
CA VAL A 49 -43.97 -42.43 -35.80
C VAL A 49 -44.59 -43.72 -35.26
N GLN A 50 -45.08 -43.74 -34.01
CA GLN A 50 -45.62 -44.96 -33.42
C GLN A 50 -47.09 -45.26 -33.78
N GLU A 51 -47.79 -44.43 -34.58
CA GLU A 51 -49.21 -44.65 -34.93
C GLU A 51 -50.02 -45.17 -33.72
N ILE A 52 -49.83 -44.53 -32.55
CA ILE A 52 -50.58 -44.92 -31.36
C ILE A 52 -52.01 -44.49 -31.62
N ASP A 53 -52.88 -45.46 -31.88
CA ASP A 53 -54.33 -45.30 -31.90
C ASP A 53 -54.73 -44.37 -30.74
N CYS A 54 -55.16 -43.15 -31.09
CA CYS A 54 -55.63 -42.12 -30.16
C CYS A 54 -56.98 -42.49 -29.53
N THR A 55 -57.21 -43.78 -29.25
CA THR A 55 -58.28 -44.32 -28.43
C THR A 55 -57.79 -44.77 -27.05
N THR A 56 -56.48 -44.71 -26.78
CA THR A 56 -55.95 -44.89 -25.42
C THR A 56 -55.89 -43.53 -24.72
N LYS A 57 -56.83 -43.32 -23.78
CA LYS A 57 -56.80 -42.18 -22.86
C LYS A 57 -55.40 -42.09 -22.24
N LEU A 58 -54.68 -40.99 -22.48
CA LEU A 58 -53.44 -40.68 -21.76
C LEU A 58 -53.73 -40.88 -20.27
N ASP A 59 -53.04 -41.85 -19.66
CA ASP A 59 -53.24 -42.15 -18.25
C ASP A 59 -52.86 -40.92 -17.43
N ALA A 60 -53.70 -40.56 -16.47
CA ALA A 60 -53.53 -39.33 -15.70
C ALA A 60 -52.17 -39.31 -14.96
N SER A 61 -51.62 -40.49 -14.68
CA SER A 61 -50.29 -40.69 -14.10
C SER A 61 -49.16 -40.13 -14.99
N THR A 62 -49.22 -40.37 -16.30
CA THR A 62 -48.16 -40.00 -17.24
C THR A 62 -48.13 -38.49 -17.50
N LEU A 63 -49.32 -37.87 -17.59
CA LEU A 63 -49.46 -36.41 -17.68
C LEU A 63 -48.95 -35.73 -16.41
N PHE A 64 -49.21 -36.30 -15.24
CA PHE A 64 -48.74 -35.79 -13.96
C PHE A 64 -47.22 -35.87 -13.81
N ASP A 65 -46.60 -36.96 -14.27
CA ASP A 65 -45.14 -37.12 -14.24
C ASP A 65 -44.43 -36.15 -15.21
N LEU A 66 -45.02 -35.89 -16.38
CA LEU A 66 -44.51 -34.90 -17.32
C LEU A 66 -44.57 -33.47 -16.74
N VAL A 67 -45.67 -33.13 -16.07
CA VAL A 67 -45.81 -31.83 -15.38
C VAL A 67 -44.76 -31.70 -14.28
N LYS A 68 -44.58 -32.72 -13.42
CA LYS A 68 -43.54 -32.70 -12.37
C LYS A 68 -42.14 -32.50 -12.94
N LEU A 69 -41.81 -33.19 -14.03
CA LEU A 69 -40.50 -33.08 -14.68
C LEU A 69 -40.29 -31.66 -15.23
N SER A 70 -41.31 -31.08 -15.87
CA SER A 70 -41.24 -29.71 -16.37
C SER A 70 -41.07 -28.68 -15.25
N PHE A 71 -41.78 -28.85 -14.13
CA PHE A 71 -41.60 -28.02 -12.93
C PHE A 71 -40.19 -28.15 -12.35
N GLY A 72 -39.64 -29.36 -12.30
CA GLY A 72 -38.28 -29.62 -11.82
C GLY A 72 -37.22 -28.91 -12.67
N VAL A 73 -37.35 -28.95 -14.00
CA VAL A 73 -36.44 -28.27 -14.93
C VAL A 73 -36.54 -26.75 -14.78
N VAL A 74 -37.75 -26.19 -14.73
CA VAL A 74 -37.95 -24.73 -14.57
C VAL A 74 -37.43 -24.25 -13.21
N ALA A 75 -37.71 -24.98 -12.14
CA ALA A 75 -37.21 -24.66 -10.81
C ALA A 75 -35.67 -24.74 -10.74
N GLY A 76 -35.07 -25.76 -11.35
CA GLY A 76 -33.61 -25.91 -11.44
C GLY A 76 -32.95 -24.77 -12.22
N ALA A 77 -33.53 -24.39 -13.36
CA ALA A 77 -33.06 -23.24 -14.14
C ALA A 77 -33.18 -21.93 -13.36
N GLY A 78 -34.31 -21.71 -12.68
CA GLY A 78 -34.52 -20.54 -11.82
C GLY A 78 -33.52 -20.45 -10.67
N ALA A 79 -33.25 -21.56 -9.98
CA ALA A 79 -32.26 -21.64 -8.91
C ALA A 79 -30.84 -21.32 -9.41
N LEU A 80 -30.47 -21.80 -10.60
CA LEU A 80 -29.17 -21.54 -11.20
C LEU A 80 -29.00 -20.07 -11.59
N VAL A 81 -30.05 -19.44 -12.16
CA VAL A 81 -30.05 -18.00 -12.46
C VAL A 81 -29.92 -17.18 -11.17
N ALA A 82 -30.68 -17.53 -10.12
CA ALA A 82 -30.61 -16.86 -8.83
C ALA A 82 -29.20 -16.94 -8.21
N LEU A 83 -28.57 -18.11 -8.25
CA LEU A 83 -27.20 -18.31 -7.78
C LEU A 83 -26.19 -17.45 -8.55
N VAL A 84 -26.30 -17.40 -9.89
CA VAL A 84 -25.41 -16.59 -10.73
C VAL A 84 -25.59 -15.09 -10.47
N VAL A 85 -26.82 -14.63 -10.30
CA VAL A 85 -27.11 -13.22 -9.97
C VAL A 85 -26.54 -12.87 -8.59
N ALA A 86 -26.75 -13.73 -7.59
CA ALA A 86 -26.18 -13.54 -6.25
C ALA A 86 -24.64 -13.47 -6.30
N TYR A 87 -23.99 -14.39 -7.01
CA TYR A 87 -22.54 -14.40 -7.20
C TYR A 87 -22.03 -13.14 -7.91
N ARG A 88 -22.69 -12.70 -8.98
CA ARG A 88 -22.32 -11.48 -9.70
C ARG A 88 -22.49 -10.24 -8.82
N ARG A 89 -23.62 -10.15 -8.10
CA ARG A 89 -23.89 -9.04 -7.19
C ARG A 89 -22.81 -8.96 -6.12
N GLN A 90 -22.48 -10.08 -5.49
CA GLN A 90 -21.39 -10.16 -4.52
C GLN A 90 -20.05 -9.68 -5.11
N ARG A 91 -19.68 -10.16 -6.31
CA ARG A 91 -18.42 -9.74 -6.96
C ARG A 91 -18.38 -8.26 -7.33
N VAL A 92 -19.51 -7.69 -7.75
CA VAL A 92 -19.62 -6.26 -8.07
C VAL A 92 -19.55 -5.43 -6.80
N ASP A 93 -20.21 -5.86 -5.72
CA ASP A 93 -20.21 -5.18 -4.44
C ASP A 93 -18.82 -5.19 -3.79
N GLU A 94 -18.10 -6.34 -3.80
CA GLU A 94 -16.71 -6.45 -3.34
C GLU A 94 -15.77 -5.52 -4.13
N ALA A 95 -15.89 -5.52 -5.47
CA ALA A 95 -15.09 -4.64 -6.33
C ALA A 95 -15.47 -3.16 -6.16
N GLY A 96 -16.73 -2.87 -5.85
CA GLY A 96 -17.23 -1.54 -5.52
C GLY A 96 -16.62 -1.02 -4.22
N ALA A 97 -16.70 -1.82 -3.15
CA ALA A 97 -16.16 -1.48 -1.84
C ALA A 97 -14.66 -1.17 -1.89
N HIS A 98 -13.87 -1.96 -2.62
CA HIS A 98 -12.43 -1.70 -2.76
C HIS A 98 -12.14 -0.39 -3.50
N ARG A 99 -12.86 -0.11 -4.61
CA ARG A 99 -12.71 1.16 -5.35
C ARG A 99 -13.12 2.37 -4.51
N ASP A 100 -14.17 2.24 -3.72
CA ASP A 100 -14.63 3.32 -2.84
C ASP A 100 -13.63 3.58 -1.71
N ALA A 101 -13.02 2.54 -1.14
CA ALA A 101 -11.95 2.68 -0.17
C ALA A 101 -10.73 3.42 -0.75
N THR A 102 -10.27 3.04 -1.95
CA THR A 102 -9.17 3.73 -2.65
C THR A 102 -9.53 5.18 -2.99
N ARG A 103 -10.77 5.44 -3.44
CA ARG A 103 -11.24 6.78 -3.77
C ARG A 103 -11.27 7.68 -2.54
N LEU A 104 -11.85 7.20 -1.44
CA LEU A 104 -11.90 7.92 -0.17
C LEU A 104 -10.50 8.18 0.40
N HIS A 105 -9.60 7.20 0.28
CA HIS A 105 -8.20 7.36 0.67
C HIS A 105 -7.53 8.46 -0.17
N THR A 106 -7.69 8.45 -1.49
CA THR A 106 -7.11 9.45 -2.40
C THR A 106 -7.64 10.86 -2.12
N GLU A 107 -8.93 11.00 -1.80
CA GLU A 107 -9.53 12.28 -1.43
C GLU A 107 -8.96 12.82 -0.12
N ARG A 108 -8.91 11.99 0.93
CA ARG A 108 -8.32 12.36 2.22
C ARG A 108 -6.82 12.66 2.10
N PHE A 109 -6.11 11.91 1.26
CA PHE A 109 -4.70 12.14 0.95
C PHE A 109 -4.49 13.52 0.35
N SER A 110 -5.27 13.88 -0.67
CA SER A 110 -5.19 15.21 -1.29
C SER A 110 -5.40 16.32 -0.25
N GLN A 111 -6.42 16.19 0.61
CA GLN A 111 -6.68 17.15 1.69
C GLN A 111 -5.54 17.22 2.73
N ALA A 112 -4.90 16.09 3.04
CA ALA A 112 -3.79 16.05 3.98
C ALA A 112 -2.53 16.71 3.41
N VAL A 113 -2.25 16.50 2.12
CA VAL A 113 -1.17 17.17 1.38
C VAL A 113 -1.43 18.68 1.30
N ASP A 114 -2.65 19.12 1.00
CA ASP A 114 -3.01 20.54 0.98
C ASP A 114 -2.77 21.21 2.35
N LYS A 115 -3.12 20.52 3.45
CA LYS A 115 -2.84 21.01 4.82
C LYS A 115 -1.34 21.08 5.09
N LEU A 116 -0.57 20.08 4.66
CA LEU A 116 0.90 20.07 4.82
C LEU A 116 1.57 21.20 4.02
N GLY A 117 1.00 21.60 2.88
CA GLY A 117 1.46 22.69 2.04
C GLY A 117 1.09 24.09 2.53
N SER A 118 0.21 24.22 3.52
CA SER A 118 -0.30 25.51 4.02
C SER A 118 0.81 26.43 4.56
N ASP A 119 0.70 27.75 4.42
CA ASP A 119 1.66 28.69 5.03
C ASP A 119 1.63 28.71 6.57
N SER A 120 0.55 28.19 7.18
CA SER A 120 0.41 28.13 8.64
C SER A 120 1.10 26.88 9.21
N PRO A 121 2.15 27.01 10.06
CA PRO A 121 2.81 25.87 10.67
C PRO A 121 1.88 24.96 11.49
N ALA A 122 0.83 25.54 12.10
CA ALA A 122 -0.18 24.80 12.84
C ALA A 122 -1.03 23.90 11.91
N VAL A 123 -1.40 24.41 10.73
CA VAL A 123 -2.14 23.64 9.72
C VAL A 123 -1.24 22.54 9.14
N ARG A 124 0.05 22.84 8.91
CA ARG A 124 1.03 21.84 8.47
C ARG A 124 1.14 20.68 9.45
N LEU A 125 1.19 20.96 10.75
CA LEU A 125 1.22 19.94 11.79
C LEU A 125 -0.02 19.04 11.76
N GLY A 126 -1.19 19.62 11.49
CA GLY A 126 -2.42 18.85 11.24
C GLY A 126 -2.32 17.97 9.99
N GLY A 127 -1.70 18.47 8.92
CA GLY A 127 -1.41 17.71 7.70
C GLY A 127 -0.48 16.52 7.94
N VAL A 128 0.59 16.71 8.73
CA VAL A 128 1.52 15.63 9.12
C VAL A 128 0.79 14.49 9.83
N HIS A 129 -0.03 14.81 10.84
CA HIS A 129 -0.80 13.79 11.56
C HIS A 129 -1.85 13.10 10.68
N ALA A 130 -2.48 13.85 9.77
CA ALA A 130 -3.43 13.27 8.82
C ALA A 130 -2.76 12.31 7.84
N LEU A 131 -1.57 12.64 7.32
CA LEU A 131 -0.78 11.75 6.45
C LEU A 131 -0.31 10.50 7.19
N ALA A 132 0.15 10.63 8.44
CA ALA A 132 0.54 9.47 9.23
C ALA A 132 -0.65 8.53 9.51
N GLY A 133 -1.82 9.08 9.83
CA GLY A 133 -3.05 8.30 9.97
C GLY A 133 -3.49 7.63 8.67
N LEU A 134 -3.36 8.32 7.53
CA LEU A 134 -3.62 7.73 6.21
C LEU A 134 -2.67 6.60 5.88
N ALA A 135 -1.38 6.74 6.19
CA ALA A 135 -0.41 5.66 6.04
C ALA A 135 -0.85 4.43 6.85
N ASP A 136 -1.30 4.62 8.09
CA ASP A 136 -1.79 3.53 8.94
C ASP A 136 -3.01 2.81 8.32
N ASP A 137 -3.98 3.57 7.84
CA ASP A 137 -5.27 3.10 7.30
C ASP A 137 -5.24 2.82 5.77
N ALA A 138 -4.06 2.74 5.16
CA ALA A 138 -3.92 2.59 3.71
C ALA A 138 -4.51 1.25 3.22
N PRO A 139 -5.31 1.25 2.13
CA PRO A 139 -5.90 0.03 1.55
C PRO A 139 -4.88 -0.98 1.01
N ASP A 140 -3.69 -0.50 0.62
CA ASP A 140 -2.58 -1.30 0.10
C ASP A 140 -1.23 -0.65 0.46
N ASP A 141 -0.15 -1.42 0.29
CA ASP A 141 1.20 -1.00 0.68
C ASP A 141 1.74 0.15 -0.18
N ASN A 142 1.30 0.29 -1.43
CA ASN A 142 1.75 1.37 -2.31
C ASN A 142 1.20 2.72 -1.84
N LEU A 143 -0.07 2.76 -1.41
CA LEU A 143 -0.69 3.95 -0.85
C LEU A 143 -0.08 4.33 0.52
N ARG A 144 0.27 3.32 1.33
CA ARG A 144 1.04 3.52 2.57
C ARG A 144 2.38 4.18 2.27
N GLN A 145 3.13 3.60 1.32
CA GLN A 145 4.44 4.12 0.91
C GLN A 145 4.32 5.56 0.39
N THR A 146 3.31 5.86 -0.43
CA THR A 146 3.07 7.22 -0.95
C THR A 146 2.90 8.26 0.18
N CYS A 147 2.20 7.91 1.26
CA CYS A 147 2.04 8.80 2.42
C CYS A 147 3.38 9.05 3.14
N ILE A 148 4.19 8.00 3.28
CA ILE A 148 5.52 8.05 3.90
C ILE A 148 6.49 8.85 3.03
N ASP A 149 6.44 8.68 1.70
CA ASP A 149 7.26 9.41 0.73
C ASP A 149 7.01 10.91 0.80
N VAL A 150 5.74 11.35 0.95
CA VAL A 150 5.42 12.78 1.12
C VAL A 150 6.01 13.33 2.42
N LEU A 151 5.96 12.58 3.50
CA LEU A 151 6.57 12.97 4.78
C LEU A 151 8.10 13.09 4.64
N CYS A 152 8.74 12.15 3.95
CA CYS A 152 10.17 12.18 3.64
C CYS A 152 10.52 13.37 2.74
N ALA A 153 9.78 13.60 1.66
CA ALA A 153 9.96 14.72 0.74
C ALA A 153 9.81 16.08 1.45
N TYR A 154 8.91 16.20 2.43
CA TYR A 154 8.81 17.41 3.26
C TYR A 154 10.09 17.66 4.06
N LEU A 155 10.73 16.61 4.58
CA LEU A 155 12.00 16.72 5.29
C LEU A 155 13.17 17.10 4.36
N GLN A 156 13.07 16.77 3.07
CA GLN A 156 14.07 17.15 2.06
C GLN A 156 13.98 18.61 1.60
N LEU A 157 12.89 19.34 1.95
CA LEU A 157 12.80 20.77 1.68
C LEU A 157 13.96 21.53 2.37
N PRO A 158 14.46 22.63 1.75
CA PRO A 158 15.62 23.36 2.25
C PRO A 158 15.55 23.67 3.75
N PHE A 159 16.62 23.32 4.46
CA PHE A 159 16.77 23.62 5.87
C PHE A 159 17.19 25.08 6.05
N THR A 160 16.32 25.89 6.65
CA THR A 160 16.66 27.27 7.02
C THR A 160 17.40 27.27 8.36
N PRO A 161 18.62 27.85 8.45
CA PRO A 161 19.36 27.94 9.70
C PRO A 161 18.60 28.76 10.76
N ASP A 162 18.94 28.55 12.03
CA ASP A 162 18.42 29.37 13.12
C ASP A 162 18.88 30.83 12.94
N PRO A 163 17.96 31.82 12.85
CA PRO A 163 18.32 33.23 12.76
C PRO A 163 18.94 33.79 14.07
N GLY A 164 18.92 33.01 15.16
CA GLY A 164 19.43 33.40 16.47
C GLY A 164 18.44 34.22 17.29
N ASP A 165 18.90 34.68 18.45
CA ASP A 165 18.06 35.36 19.46
C ASP A 165 18.03 36.89 19.33
N ASP A 166 18.45 37.43 18.17
CA ASP A 166 18.41 38.88 17.93
C ASP A 166 16.94 39.36 17.92
N PRO A 167 16.56 40.34 18.78
CA PRO A 167 15.22 40.92 18.78
C PRO A 167 14.76 41.43 17.41
N ALA A 168 15.68 41.83 16.53
CA ALA A 168 15.37 42.26 15.16
C ALA A 168 14.78 41.13 14.29
N HIS A 169 15.09 39.87 14.59
CA HIS A 169 14.64 38.68 13.84
C HIS A 169 13.59 37.86 14.59
N GLN A 170 12.92 38.42 15.60
CA GLN A 170 12.02 37.66 16.47
C GLN A 170 10.90 36.92 15.71
N GLU A 171 10.29 37.56 14.70
CA GLU A 171 9.25 36.93 13.88
C GLU A 171 9.79 35.77 13.03
N GLU A 172 10.97 35.94 12.44
CA GLU A 172 11.66 34.91 11.68
C GLU A 172 12.06 33.74 12.58
N HIS A 173 12.57 34.02 13.78
CA HIS A 173 12.90 33.01 14.79
C HIS A 173 11.66 32.22 15.22
N HIS A 174 10.53 32.88 15.49
CA HIS A 174 9.28 32.20 15.81
C HIS A 174 8.80 31.30 14.66
N ARG A 175 8.90 31.76 13.41
CA ARG A 175 8.56 30.97 12.22
C ARG A 175 9.49 29.77 12.03
N TYR A 176 10.79 29.97 12.24
CA TYR A 176 11.81 28.93 12.25
C TYR A 176 11.45 27.84 13.28
N LEU A 177 11.20 28.21 14.55
CA LEU A 177 10.83 27.27 15.60
C LEU A 177 9.56 26.48 15.27
N ALA A 178 8.56 27.15 14.70
CA ALA A 178 7.30 26.52 14.32
C ALA A 178 7.48 25.50 13.18
N LEU A 179 8.24 25.84 12.13
CA LEU A 179 8.55 24.91 11.04
C LEU A 179 9.46 23.77 11.48
N ARG A 180 10.44 24.06 12.34
CA ARG A 180 11.29 23.07 13.00
C ARG A 180 10.44 22.05 13.78
N LYS A 181 9.40 22.51 14.49
CA LYS A 181 8.45 21.63 15.20
C LYS A 181 7.70 20.68 14.27
N VAL A 182 7.33 21.13 13.06
CA VAL A 182 6.70 20.27 12.05
C VAL A 182 7.68 19.17 11.62
N ARG A 183 8.91 19.53 11.27
CA ARG A 183 9.96 18.56 10.88
C ARG A 183 10.24 17.54 11.98
N HIS A 184 10.39 18.00 13.22
CA HIS A 184 10.61 17.12 14.38
C HIS A 184 9.44 16.18 14.64
N THR A 185 8.21 16.64 14.39
CA THR A 185 7.03 15.77 14.50
C THR A 185 7.09 14.65 13.46
N ILE A 186 7.50 14.94 12.22
CA ILE A 186 7.65 13.92 11.18
C ILE A 186 8.70 12.89 11.58
N LEU A 187 9.90 13.33 11.98
CA LEU A 187 10.98 12.43 12.44
C LEU A 187 10.53 11.53 13.59
N ARG A 188 9.83 12.10 14.57
CA ARG A 188 9.28 11.37 15.71
C ARG A 188 8.25 10.33 15.26
N LEU A 189 7.29 10.71 14.41
CA LEU A 189 6.26 9.78 13.92
C LEU A 189 6.90 8.64 13.15
N ILE A 190 7.82 8.92 12.21
CA ILE A 190 8.51 7.86 11.48
C ILE A 190 9.15 6.87 12.45
N GLY A 191 9.94 7.35 13.43
CA GLY A 191 10.53 6.47 14.44
C GLY A 191 9.50 5.68 15.26
N ASP A 192 8.43 6.33 15.72
CA ASP A 192 7.36 5.68 16.51
C ASP A 192 6.66 4.56 15.73
N HIS A 193 6.40 4.74 14.44
CA HIS A 193 5.77 3.72 13.60
C HIS A 193 6.75 2.61 13.19
N TYR A 194 8.03 2.93 12.97
CA TYR A 194 9.06 1.94 12.62
C TYR A 194 9.46 1.05 13.80
N ARG A 195 9.27 1.50 15.05
CA ARG A 195 9.46 0.67 16.24
C ARG A 195 8.34 -0.33 16.50
N ARG A 196 7.18 -0.18 15.85
CA ARG A 196 6.09 -1.14 15.99
C ARG A 196 6.48 -2.48 15.34
N PRO A 197 6.21 -3.62 15.99
CA PRO A 197 6.58 -4.93 15.44
C PRO A 197 6.01 -5.13 14.03
N LYS A 198 6.80 -5.70 13.13
CA LYS A 198 6.37 -6.02 11.76
C LYS A 198 5.08 -6.83 11.75
N GLY A 199 4.16 -6.48 10.85
CA GLY A 199 2.85 -7.14 10.71
C GLY A 199 1.78 -6.65 11.69
N THR A 200 2.11 -5.70 12.58
CA THR A 200 1.10 -5.00 13.39
C THR A 200 0.50 -3.81 12.65
N HIS A 201 -0.74 -3.45 12.99
CA HIS A 201 -1.41 -2.29 12.41
C HIS A 201 -0.59 -1.01 12.61
N GLY A 202 -0.34 -0.31 11.50
CA GLY A 202 0.44 0.93 11.50
C GLY A 202 1.94 0.76 11.76
N SER A 203 2.48 -0.45 11.70
CA SER A 203 3.93 -0.63 11.58
C SER A 203 4.39 -0.18 10.21
N TRP A 204 5.47 0.59 10.17
CA TRP A 204 6.10 1.03 8.92
C TRP A 204 7.37 0.22 8.61
N GLN A 205 7.67 -0.83 9.38
CA GLN A 205 8.81 -1.70 9.10
C GLN A 205 8.64 -2.40 7.75
N GLY A 206 9.58 -2.18 6.85
CA GLY A 206 9.52 -2.70 5.48
C GLY A 206 9.08 -1.66 4.45
N CYS A 207 8.67 -0.46 4.88
CA CYS A 207 8.53 0.68 3.98
C CYS A 207 9.89 1.34 3.72
N ASP A 208 10.03 1.96 2.56
CA ASP A 208 11.20 2.75 2.22
C ASP A 208 11.18 4.10 2.97
N LEU A 209 12.34 4.56 3.41
CA LEU A 209 12.53 5.86 4.04
C LEU A 209 13.69 6.59 3.35
N ASP A 210 13.38 7.69 2.67
CA ASP A 210 14.38 8.49 1.96
C ASP A 210 14.69 9.79 2.72
N PHE A 211 15.80 9.78 3.46
CA PHE A 211 16.36 10.95 4.13
C PHE A 211 17.56 11.53 3.36
N MET A 212 17.65 11.30 2.05
CA MET A 212 18.75 11.83 1.26
C MET A 212 18.84 13.35 1.39
N GLY A 213 20.02 13.86 1.78
CA GLY A 213 20.27 15.29 1.95
C GLY A 213 19.51 15.97 3.10
N VAL A 214 18.81 15.21 3.95
CA VAL A 214 18.02 15.77 5.04
C VAL A 214 18.93 16.22 6.18
N THR A 215 18.69 17.43 6.69
CA THR A 215 19.23 17.86 7.99
C THR A 215 18.34 17.35 9.12
N ILE A 216 18.91 16.47 9.96
CA ILE A 216 18.27 15.83 11.12
C ILE A 216 18.82 16.49 12.39
N ASP A 217 18.02 17.36 12.97
CA ASP A 217 18.32 18.12 14.19
C ASP A 217 17.31 17.84 15.33
N GLY A 218 16.46 16.85 15.13
CA GLY A 218 15.45 16.38 16.06
C GLY A 218 15.77 15.00 16.62
N ARG A 219 14.85 14.49 17.45
CA ARG A 219 14.93 13.13 17.96
C ARG A 219 14.36 12.14 16.96
N MET A 220 15.08 11.06 16.70
CA MET A 220 14.63 9.94 15.89
C MET A 220 15.00 8.62 16.58
N ASN A 221 14.02 7.76 16.82
CA ASN A 221 14.23 6.53 17.58
C ASN A 221 13.76 5.32 16.78
N PHE A 222 14.72 4.44 16.48
CA PHE A 222 14.55 3.15 15.81
C PHE A 222 14.93 1.97 16.70
N ASP A 223 14.92 2.16 18.02
CA ASP A 223 15.28 1.13 18.99
C ASP A 223 14.43 -0.13 18.80
N GLY A 224 15.09 -1.28 18.70
CA GLY A 224 14.43 -2.58 18.48
C GLY A 224 13.80 -2.75 17.10
N ALA A 225 13.97 -1.80 16.17
CA ALA A 225 13.42 -1.92 14.83
C ALA A 225 14.14 -2.98 13.99
N VAL A 226 13.42 -3.59 13.04
CA VAL A 226 13.97 -4.60 12.12
C VAL A 226 13.98 -4.06 10.69
N PHE A 227 15.17 -3.86 10.14
CA PHE A 227 15.41 -3.42 8.77
C PHE A 227 15.64 -4.65 7.88
N SER A 228 14.58 -5.12 7.21
CA SER A 228 14.55 -6.40 6.48
C SER A 228 13.77 -6.43 5.16
N GLY A 229 13.20 -5.30 4.70
CA GLY A 229 12.34 -5.30 3.51
C GLY A 229 11.97 -3.94 2.90
N GLY A 230 12.40 -2.83 3.53
CA GLY A 230 12.41 -1.48 2.95
C GLY A 230 13.80 -0.86 3.11
N GLN A 231 14.18 -0.01 2.15
CA GLN A 231 15.45 0.72 2.10
C GLN A 231 15.35 1.99 2.96
N VAL A 232 16.38 2.24 3.76
CA VAL A 232 16.46 3.48 4.56
C VAL A 232 17.74 4.21 4.18
N SER A 233 17.62 5.29 3.40
CA SER A 233 18.78 6.08 3.00
C SER A 233 18.91 7.31 3.90
N PHE A 234 20.12 7.48 4.46
CA PHE A 234 20.61 8.73 5.06
C PHE A 234 21.74 9.32 4.20
N ASP A 235 21.78 9.03 2.92
CA ASP A 235 22.88 9.47 2.06
C ASP A 235 22.91 10.99 1.98
N SER A 236 24.10 11.58 2.12
CA SER A 236 24.29 13.04 2.23
C SER A 236 23.47 13.72 3.34
N ALA A 237 22.90 12.98 4.29
CA ALA A 237 22.18 13.56 5.42
C ALA A 237 23.16 14.23 6.38
N VAL A 238 22.69 15.30 7.04
CA VAL A 238 23.46 16.02 8.05
C VAL A 238 22.79 15.82 9.40
N PHE A 239 23.50 15.19 10.34
CA PHE A 239 23.04 15.05 11.71
C PHE A 239 23.60 16.20 12.54
N SER A 240 22.75 17.15 12.95
CA SER A 240 23.15 18.37 13.66
C SER A 240 22.32 18.64 14.93
N GLY A 241 22.86 18.41 16.13
CA GLY A 241 22.15 18.69 17.39
C GLY A 241 20.99 17.74 17.73
N GLY A 242 20.83 16.65 16.97
CA GLY A 242 19.77 15.65 17.16
C GLY A 242 20.20 14.43 17.98
N GLN A 243 19.23 13.62 18.40
CA GLN A 243 19.49 12.30 18.98
C GLN A 243 18.89 11.22 18.06
N VAL A 244 19.74 10.36 17.51
CA VAL A 244 19.33 9.25 16.65
C VAL A 244 19.72 7.92 17.28
N SER A 245 18.74 7.09 17.59
CA SER A 245 18.96 5.83 18.32
C SER A 245 18.56 4.64 17.47
N PHE A 246 19.47 3.67 17.33
CA PHE A 246 19.26 2.37 16.71
C PHE A 246 19.53 1.24 17.72
N GLY A 247 19.39 1.51 19.02
CA GLY A 247 19.70 0.57 20.08
C GLY A 247 18.91 -0.73 19.91
N SER A 248 19.57 -1.88 19.98
CA SER A 248 18.95 -3.19 19.76
C SER A 248 18.28 -3.38 18.39
N ALA A 249 18.55 -2.50 17.41
CA ALA A 249 18.01 -2.66 16.06
C ALA A 249 18.66 -3.83 15.33
N THR A 250 17.90 -4.46 14.43
CA THR A 250 18.38 -5.55 13.57
C THR A 250 18.50 -5.07 12.14
N PHE A 251 19.70 -5.14 11.58
CA PHE A 251 19.99 -4.88 10.17
C PHE A 251 20.21 -6.22 9.46
N SER A 252 19.33 -6.60 8.54
CA SER A 252 19.45 -7.87 7.83
C SER A 252 19.36 -7.65 6.33
N GLY A 253 20.52 -7.67 5.65
CA GLY A 253 20.68 -7.59 4.19
C GLY A 253 21.27 -8.86 3.59
N GLY A 254 20.83 -10.04 4.05
CA GLY A 254 21.40 -11.33 3.66
C GLY A 254 21.30 -11.61 2.15
N ILE A 255 22.47 -11.72 1.52
CA ILE A 255 22.84 -12.30 0.21
C ILE A 255 21.62 -12.80 -0.59
N VAL A 256 21.21 -12.00 -1.59
CA VAL A 256 20.05 -12.17 -2.47
C VAL A 256 18.71 -11.72 -1.88
N TYR A 257 18.57 -10.46 -1.45
CA TYR A 257 17.38 -9.63 -1.71
C TYR A 257 17.76 -8.14 -1.63
N PHE A 258 17.55 -7.39 -2.72
CA PHE A 258 17.57 -5.92 -2.69
C PHE A 258 16.30 -5.46 -1.97
N GLY A 259 16.46 -4.74 -0.86
CA GLY A 259 15.34 -4.09 -0.19
C GLY A 259 15.49 -3.86 1.31
N GLY A 260 16.53 -4.34 2.01
CA GLY A 260 16.60 -4.24 3.49
C GLY A 260 17.85 -3.55 4.03
N SER A 261 18.30 -2.47 3.41
CA SER A 261 19.60 -1.85 3.70
C SER A 261 19.47 -0.43 4.23
N VAL A 262 20.40 -0.08 5.12
CA VAL A 262 20.54 1.29 5.64
C VAL A 262 21.85 1.88 5.13
N TYR A 263 21.77 3.09 4.56
CA TYR A 263 22.88 3.76 3.88
C TYR A 263 23.19 5.11 4.52
N PHE A 264 24.47 5.45 4.63
CA PHE A 264 25.00 6.70 5.20
C PHE A 264 26.08 7.30 4.29
N GLU A 265 26.01 7.06 2.99
CA GLU A 265 27.07 7.47 2.07
C GLU A 265 27.09 9.00 1.93
N GLY A 266 28.24 9.61 2.25
CA GLY A 266 28.38 11.06 2.29
C GLY A 266 27.63 11.76 3.44
N ALA A 267 27.04 11.02 4.38
CA ALA A 267 26.46 11.64 5.57
C ALA A 267 27.53 12.25 6.47
N ALA A 268 27.14 13.28 7.23
CA ALA A 268 28.02 13.95 8.18
C ALA A 268 27.35 14.02 9.57
N VAL A 269 28.09 13.62 10.60
CA VAL A 269 27.66 13.72 12.01
C VAL A 269 28.40 14.85 12.69
N SER A 270 27.67 15.87 13.16
CA SER A 270 28.25 17.01 13.88
C SER A 270 27.36 17.40 15.06
N GLY A 271 27.87 17.28 16.29
CA GLY A 271 27.13 17.68 17.49
C GLY A 271 25.84 16.88 17.73
N SER A 272 25.75 15.65 17.20
CA SER A 272 24.58 14.78 17.33
C SER A 272 24.96 13.50 18.05
N SER A 273 24.12 13.08 18.98
CA SER A 273 24.30 11.80 19.66
C SER A 273 23.67 10.68 18.83
N MET A 274 24.47 9.66 18.51
CA MET A 274 24.02 8.49 17.77
C MET A 274 24.42 7.20 18.49
N THR A 275 23.51 6.24 18.61
CA THR A 275 23.82 4.94 19.25
C THR A 275 23.37 3.75 18.41
N PHE A 276 24.26 2.77 18.30
CA PHE A 276 24.06 1.46 17.68
C PHE A 276 24.42 0.32 18.63
N GLU A 277 24.35 0.57 19.94
CA GLU A 277 24.58 -0.44 20.97
C GLU A 277 23.58 -1.60 20.85
N ALA A 278 24.03 -2.82 21.15
CA ALA A 278 23.24 -4.04 21.09
C ALA A 278 22.57 -4.36 19.73
N THR A 279 23.00 -3.72 18.64
CA THR A 279 22.49 -4.01 17.30
C THR A 279 22.87 -5.41 16.82
N THR A 280 22.06 -5.98 15.93
CA THR A 280 22.34 -7.27 15.27
C THR A 280 22.49 -7.07 13.76
N GLY A 281 23.42 -7.80 13.13
CA GLY A 281 23.69 -7.71 11.69
C GLY A 281 24.99 -6.99 11.32
N PRO A 282 25.27 -6.80 10.02
CA PRO A 282 26.45 -6.05 9.55
C PRO A 282 26.30 -4.55 9.82
N ALA A 283 27.42 -3.84 9.84
CA ALA A 283 27.42 -2.37 9.87
C ALA A 283 26.71 -1.81 8.63
N PRO A 284 25.83 -0.80 8.77
CA PRO A 284 25.27 -0.07 7.64
C PRO A 284 26.34 0.49 6.70
N VAL A 285 26.02 0.53 5.40
CA VAL A 285 26.96 1.01 4.38
C VAL A 285 27.21 2.51 4.57
N GLY A 286 28.46 2.95 4.47
CA GLY A 286 28.84 4.36 4.64
C GLY A 286 28.94 4.83 6.10
N LEU A 287 28.47 4.06 7.09
CA LEU A 287 28.38 4.50 8.49
C LEU A 287 29.75 4.90 9.06
N LEU A 288 30.78 4.06 8.89
CA LEU A 288 32.12 4.34 9.44
C LEU A 288 32.76 5.58 8.81
N ALA A 289 32.46 5.87 7.54
CA ALA A 289 32.90 7.10 6.89
C ALA A 289 32.14 8.32 7.45
N ALA A 290 30.83 8.18 7.67
CA ALA A 290 29.98 9.27 8.15
C ALA A 290 30.29 9.72 9.59
N VAL A 291 30.71 8.81 10.46
CA VAL A 291 31.05 9.11 11.87
C VAL A 291 32.49 9.63 12.04
N GLY A 292 33.32 9.53 10.99
CA GLY A 292 34.70 9.98 10.96
C GLY A 292 35.69 9.11 11.76
N THR A 293 36.98 9.41 11.59
CA THR A 293 38.08 8.82 12.36
C THR A 293 38.94 9.94 13.00
N PRO A 294 39.15 9.95 14.33
CA PRO A 294 38.56 9.05 15.33
C PRO A 294 37.04 9.26 15.47
N VAL A 295 36.33 8.20 15.88
CA VAL A 295 34.88 8.26 16.12
C VAL A 295 34.60 9.25 17.26
N SER A 296 33.70 10.20 17.02
CA SER A 296 33.27 11.18 18.04
C SER A 296 32.73 10.48 19.29
N SER A 297 33.00 11.02 20.48
CA SER A 297 32.45 10.51 21.76
C SER A 297 30.91 10.56 21.83
N GLU A 298 30.27 11.32 20.95
CA GLU A 298 28.82 11.42 20.84
C GLU A 298 28.20 10.24 20.08
N VAL A 299 29.02 9.45 19.37
CA VAL A 299 28.61 8.27 18.61
C VAL A 299 29.05 7.00 19.34
N ARG A 300 28.09 6.11 19.63
CA ARG A 300 28.34 4.80 20.24
C ARG A 300 28.07 3.69 19.24
N LEU A 301 29.13 3.01 18.82
CA LEU A 301 29.05 1.87 17.88
C LEU A 301 29.13 0.54 18.62
N ARG A 302 28.63 -0.53 17.96
CA ARG A 302 28.90 -1.90 18.38
C ARG A 302 30.41 -2.18 18.28
N ALA A 303 30.98 -2.85 19.29
CA ALA A 303 32.44 -2.96 19.44
C ALA A 303 33.15 -3.63 18.26
N ASP A 304 32.49 -4.56 17.58
CA ASP A 304 32.98 -5.28 16.40
C ASP A 304 32.84 -4.49 15.08
N TRP A 305 32.17 -3.34 15.09
CA TRP A 305 32.14 -2.41 13.95
C TRP A 305 33.26 -1.39 13.99
N LEU A 306 33.88 -1.20 15.16
CA LEU A 306 35.02 -0.28 15.28
C LEU A 306 36.16 -0.80 14.40
N PRO A 307 36.83 0.07 13.64
CA PRO A 307 38.05 -0.32 12.95
C PRO A 307 39.05 -0.87 13.99
N PRO A 308 39.84 -1.90 13.65
CA PRO A 308 40.86 -2.41 14.57
C PRO A 308 41.73 -1.24 15.01
N GLY A 309 41.93 -1.12 16.32
CA GLY A 309 42.76 -0.06 16.90
C GLY A 309 44.19 -0.09 16.35
N PRO A 310 44.93 1.03 16.43
CA PRO A 310 46.35 1.04 16.12
C PRO A 310 47.15 0.07 17.02
#